data_AF-A0A7H4PAP2-F1
#
_entry.id   AF-A0A7H4PAP2-F1
#
_cell.length_a   1.000
_cell.length_b   1.000
_cell.length_c   1.000
_cell.angle_alpha   90.00
_cell.angle_beta   90.00
_cell.angle_gamma   90.00
#
_symmetry.space_group_name_H-M   'P 1'
#
loop_
_entity.id
_entity.type
_entity.pdbx_description
1 polymer ?
#
loop_
_entity_poly.entity_id
_entity_poly.type
_entity_poly.pdbx_seq_one_letter_code
_entity_poly.pdbx_strand_id
1 'polypeptide(L)'
;MEKDVTTRYIAIVEKCAMTEVALRHILLNESGKNYRIQFFKDTKALKREFQSEDFSAIIFSLSGNRRSRLESLLFLHEIARYCPKRKELSWLMMKRKCVWLAI
;
A
#
# COMPACT_ATOMS: atom_id res chain seq x y z
N MET A 1 -23.83 -1.38 20.35
CA MET A 1 -23.05 -0.55 19.42
C MET A 1 -22.09 -1.49 18.70
N GLU A 2 -22.58 -2.15 17.65
CA GLU A 2 -21.78 -3.05 16.82
C GLU A 2 -20.72 -2.22 16.10
N LYS A 3 -19.48 -2.26 16.61
CA LYS A 3 -18.34 -1.84 15.80
C LYS A 3 -18.06 -3.01 14.89
N ASP A 4 -18.63 -2.97 13.69
CA ASP A 4 -18.32 -3.91 12.63
C ASP A 4 -16.79 -3.87 12.41
N VAL A 5 -16.11 -4.90 12.90
CA VAL A 5 -14.65 -5.04 12.86
C VAL A 5 -14.26 -5.42 11.43
N THR A 6 -14.50 -4.49 10.51
CA THR A 6 -14.14 -4.65 9.11
C THR A 6 -12.61 -4.63 9.02
N THR A 7 -12.05 -5.78 8.71
CA THR A 7 -10.61 -5.94 8.52
C THR A 7 -10.19 -5.13 7.29
N ARG A 8 -9.37 -4.10 7.49
CA ARG A 8 -8.89 -3.22 6.43
C ARG A 8 -7.67 -3.83 5.74
N TYR A 9 -7.77 -4.09 4.45
CA TYR A 9 -6.64 -4.62 3.68
C TYR A 9 -5.72 -3.48 3.23
N ILE A 10 -4.42 -3.59 3.52
CA ILE A 10 -3.39 -2.64 3.12
C ILE A 10 -2.42 -3.36 2.19
N ALA A 11 -2.29 -2.87 0.96
CA ALA A 11 -1.31 -3.36 0.02
C ALA A 11 0.00 -2.55 0.14
N ILE A 12 1.15 -3.23 0.16
CA ILE A 12 2.46 -2.59 0.15
C ILE A 12 3.28 -3.14 -1.00
N VAL A 13 3.68 -2.28 -1.94
CA VAL A 13 4.57 -2.65 -3.05
C VAL A 13 6.00 -2.30 -2.68
N GLU A 14 6.79 -3.32 -2.32
CA GLU A 14 8.20 -3.21 -1.94
C GLU A 14 9.01 -4.37 -2.51
N LYS A 15 10.09 -4.03 -3.21
CA LYS A 15 10.98 -5.00 -3.85
C LYS A 15 12.06 -5.49 -2.90
N CYS A 16 12.54 -4.63 -2.01
CA CYS A 16 13.62 -4.92 -1.07
C CYS A 16 13.15 -5.83 0.06
N ALA A 17 13.67 -7.06 0.13
CA ALA A 17 13.34 -8.01 1.19
C ALA A 17 13.68 -7.49 2.58
N MET A 18 14.79 -6.75 2.74
CA MET A 18 15.17 -6.15 4.03
C MET A 18 14.18 -5.07 4.47
N THR A 19 13.74 -4.22 3.54
CA THR A 19 12.73 -3.20 3.85
C THR A 19 11.39 -3.85 4.19
N GLU A 20 11.01 -4.91 3.49
CA GLU A 20 9.81 -5.68 3.81
C GLU A 20 9.86 -6.24 5.23
N VAL A 21 10.97 -6.88 5.64
CA VAL A 21 11.12 -7.41 7.01
C VAL A 21 11.03 -6.30 8.04
N ALA A 22 11.66 -5.15 7.78
CA ALA A 22 11.57 -3.99 8.67
C ALA A 22 10.14 -3.45 8.77
N LEU A 23 9.43 -3.32 7.64
CA LEU A 23 8.04 -2.87 7.60
C LEU A 23 7.10 -3.85 8.28
N ARG A 24 7.31 -5.16 8.11
CA ARG A 24 6.56 -6.19 8.83
C ARG A 24 6.73 -6.00 10.33
N HIS A 25 7.95 -5.79 10.81
CA HIS A 25 8.18 -5.58 12.24
C HIS A 25 7.53 -4.29 12.75
N ILE A 26 7.67 -3.17 12.02
CA ILE A 26 7.11 -1.87 12.43
C ILE A 26 5.57 -1.92 12.43
N LEU A 27 4.97 -2.46 11.36
CA LEU A 27 3.52 -2.41 11.17
C LEU A 27 2.79 -3.55 11.88
N LEU A 28 3.41 -4.71 12.12
CA LEU A 28 2.77 -5.79 12.89
C LEU A 28 2.90 -5.56 14.41
N ASN A 29 3.90 -4.83 14.89
CA ASN A 29 4.04 -4.53 16.31
C ASN A 29 3.09 -3.43 16.80
N GLU A 30 2.47 -2.65 15.91
CA GLU A 30 1.36 -1.74 16.21
C GLU A 30 0.00 -2.48 16.35
N SER A 31 0.03 -3.75 16.81
CA SER A 31 -1.10 -4.70 16.81
C SER A 31 -2.17 -4.41 17.87
N GLY A 32 -2.91 -3.31 17.67
CA GLY A 32 -4.23 -3.07 18.27
C GLY A 32 -5.31 -2.76 17.22
N LYS A 33 -5.00 -2.91 15.92
CA LYS A 33 -5.79 -2.35 14.81
C LYS A 33 -6.17 -3.45 13.81
N ASN A 34 -7.43 -3.44 13.38
CA ASN A 34 -8.02 -4.42 12.45
C ASN A 34 -7.55 -4.20 11.01
N TYR A 35 -6.26 -4.35 10.73
CA TYR A 35 -5.73 -4.31 9.36
C TYR A 35 -4.94 -5.57 9.02
N ARG A 36 -5.03 -5.97 7.75
CA ARG A 36 -4.24 -7.04 7.14
C ARG A 36 -3.30 -6.43 6.11
N ILE A 37 -2.02 -6.70 6.24
CA ILE A 37 -1.00 -6.15 5.35
C ILE A 37 -0.55 -7.24 4.37
N GLN A 38 -0.64 -6.94 3.08
CA GLN A 38 -0.14 -7.79 2.01
C GLN A 38 1.01 -7.10 1.28
N PHE A 39 2.12 -7.82 1.15
CA PHE A 39 3.31 -7.32 0.47
C PHE A 39 3.38 -7.85 -0.96
N PHE A 40 3.73 -6.97 -1.89
CA PHE A 40 3.88 -7.27 -3.30
C PHE A 40 5.26 -6.83 -3.78
N LYS A 41 5.92 -7.64 -4.61
CA LYS A 41 7.25 -7.30 -5.15
C LYS A 41 7.21 -6.30 -6.29
N ASP A 42 6.08 -6.22 -6.99
CA ASP A 42 5.88 -5.33 -8.11
C ASP A 42 4.40 -4.96 -8.29
N THR A 43 4.16 -3.92 -9.08
CA THR A 43 2.83 -3.41 -9.39
C THR A 43 1.99 -4.40 -10.19
N LYS A 44 2.59 -5.33 -10.93
CA LYS A 44 1.85 -6.33 -11.73
C LYS A 44 1.21 -7.38 -10.82
N ALA A 45 1.91 -7.81 -9.77
CA ALA A 45 1.36 -8.67 -8.75
C ALA A 45 0.17 -7.99 -8.08
N LEU A 46 0.34 -6.76 -7.60
CA LEU A 46 -0.76 -5.99 -7.01
C LEU A 46 -1.95 -5.84 -7.97
N LYS A 47 -1.72 -5.53 -9.26
CA LYS A 47 -2.80 -5.41 -10.25
C LYS A 47 -3.68 -6.65 -10.37
N ARG A 48 -3.11 -7.85 -10.17
CA ARG A 48 -3.87 -9.10 -10.23
C ARG A 48 -4.79 -9.25 -9.02
N GLU A 49 -4.26 -9.06 -7.81
CA GLU A 49 -5.07 -9.11 -6.59
C GLU A 49 -6.03 -7.92 -6.44
N PHE A 50 -5.72 -6.76 -7.02
CA PHE A 50 -6.58 -5.57 -6.93
C PHE A 50 -7.97 -5.78 -7.56
N GLN A 51 -8.11 -6.76 -8.44
CA GLN A 51 -9.41 -7.12 -9.03
C GLN A 51 -10.28 -7.97 -8.08
N SER A 52 -9.67 -8.69 -7.15
CA SER A 52 -10.35 -9.64 -6.25
C SER A 52 -10.48 -9.13 -4.82
N GLU A 53 -9.58 -8.27 -4.37
CA GLU A 53 -9.55 -7.76 -2.99
C GLU A 53 -9.81 -6.25 -2.92
N ASP A 54 -10.60 -5.84 -1.92
CA ASP A 54 -10.88 -4.45 -1.64
C ASP A 54 -9.85 -3.83 -0.69
N PHE A 55 -8.79 -3.29 -1.28
CA PHE A 55 -7.76 -2.57 -0.53
C PHE A 55 -8.28 -1.22 -0.01
N SER A 56 -8.07 -0.99 1.29
CA SER A 56 -8.34 0.26 2.00
C SER A 56 -7.17 1.25 1.92
N ALA A 57 -5.96 0.78 1.63
CA ALA A 57 -4.81 1.64 1.37
C ALA A 57 -3.78 0.90 0.52
N ILE A 58 -3.00 1.66 -0.25
CA ILE A 58 -1.88 1.11 -1.01
C ILE A 58 -0.65 2.00 -0.78
N ILE A 59 0.46 1.38 -0.39
CA ILE A 59 1.74 2.03 -0.13
C ILE A 59 2.73 1.59 -1.21
N PHE A 60 3.37 2.54 -1.88
CA PHE A 60 4.42 2.25 -2.85
C PHE A 60 5.78 2.66 -2.30
N SER A 61 6.70 1.70 -2.30
CA SER A 61 8.12 1.99 -2.18
C SER A 61 8.66 2.39 -3.55
N LEU A 62 8.96 3.67 -3.72
CA LEU A 62 9.49 4.17 -4.98
C LEU A 62 10.97 3.84 -5.08
N SER A 63 11.29 2.84 -5.89
CA SER A 63 12.67 2.51 -6.20
C SER A 63 13.38 3.64 -6.98
N GLY A 64 14.71 3.65 -6.92
CA GLY A 64 15.53 4.53 -7.75
C GLY A 64 15.36 4.27 -9.25
N ASN A 65 14.92 3.07 -9.64
CA ASN A 65 14.71 2.69 -11.03
C ASN A 65 13.56 3.49 -11.64
N ARG A 66 13.85 4.20 -12.75
CA ARG A 66 12.89 5.05 -13.45
C ARG A 66 11.67 4.28 -13.96
N ARG A 67 11.85 3.07 -14.49
CA ARG A 67 10.75 2.25 -15.04
C ARG A 67 9.80 1.81 -13.94
N SER A 68 10.31 1.19 -12.87
CA SER A 68 9.46 0.74 -11.76
C SER A 68 8.74 1.89 -11.06
N ARG A 69 9.40 3.06 -10.96
CA ARG A 69 8.76 4.28 -10.44
C ARG A 69 7.63 4.76 -11.37
N LEU A 70 7.85 4.80 -12.68
CA LEU A 70 6.81 5.17 -13.65
C LEU A 70 5.63 4.20 -13.61
N GLU A 71 5.89 2.89 -13.58
CA GLU A 71 4.83 1.86 -13.48
C GLU A 71 3.97 2.04 -12.22
N SER A 72 4.59 2.33 -11.09
CA SER A 72 3.88 2.61 -9.83
C SER A 72 2.99 3.86 -9.95
N LEU A 73 3.52 4.95 -10.52
CA LEU A 73 2.78 6.20 -10.72
C LEU A 73 1.63 6.06 -11.72
N LEU A 74 1.84 5.31 -12.81
CA LEU A 74 0.79 5.04 -13.81
C LEU A 74 -0.37 4.26 -13.18
N PHE A 75 -0.07 3.28 -12.32
CA PHE A 75 -1.09 2.52 -11.64
C PHE A 75 -1.84 3.34 -10.57
N LEU A 76 -1.14 4.20 -9.82
CA LEU A 76 -1.79 5.16 -8.92
C LEU A 76 -2.78 6.06 -9.67
N HIS A 77 -2.36 6.57 -10.83
CA HIS A 77 -3.22 7.39 -11.68
C HIS A 77 -4.42 6.61 -12.25
N GLU A 78 -4.22 5.35 -12.61
CA GLU A 78 -5.28 4.44 -13.04
C GLU A 78 -6.33 4.25 -11.94
N ILE A 79 -5.93 3.89 -10.72
CA ILE A 79 -6.87 3.70 -9.60
C ILE A 79 -7.59 4.99 -9.22
N ALA A 80 -6.90 6.14 -9.26
CA ALA A 80 -7.51 7.44 -8.98
C ALA A 80 -8.64 7.80 -9.95
N ARG A 81 -8.62 7.26 -11.18
CA ARG A 81 -9.72 7.37 -12.14
C ARG A 81 -10.87 6.40 -11.86
N TYR A 82 -10.56 5.14 -11.55
CA TYR A 82 -11.57 4.11 -11.32
C TYR A 82 -12.33 4.26 -9.99
N CYS A 83 -11.70 4.84 -8.97
CA CYS A 83 -12.31 5.03 -7.65
C CYS A 83 -12.31 6.50 -7.22
N PRO A 84 -13.20 7.35 -7.78
CA PRO A 84 -13.28 8.77 -7.40
C PRO A 84 -13.70 8.97 -5.93
N LYS A 85 -14.46 8.04 -5.34
CA LYS A 85 -14.82 8.04 -3.90
C LYS A 85 -13.65 7.70 -2.97
N ARG A 86 -12.57 7.07 -3.49
CA ARG A 86 -11.36 6.71 -2.72
C ARG A 86 -10.24 7.74 -2.88
N LYS A 87 -10.55 8.96 -3.36
CA LYS A 87 -9.55 10.04 -3.47
C LYS A 87 -9.07 10.57 -2.12
N GLU A 88 -9.80 10.29 -1.04
CA GLU A 88 -9.39 10.56 0.35
C GLU A 88 -8.55 9.44 0.97
N LEU A 89 -8.35 8.30 0.29
CA LEU A 89 -7.43 7.28 0.77
C LEU A 89 -6.00 7.79 0.63
N SER A 90 -5.35 8.00 1.77
CA SER A 90 -3.97 8.43 1.93
C SER A 90 -3.03 7.61 1.03
N TRP A 91 -2.66 8.18 -0.12
CA TRP A 91 -1.66 7.60 -1.02
C TRP A 91 -0.27 7.91 -0.46
N LEU A 92 0.22 7.04 0.42
CA LEU A 92 1.54 7.25 1.00
C LEU A 92 2.65 6.84 0.02
N MET A 93 3.25 7.83 -0.63
CA MET A 93 4.48 7.63 -1.40
C MET A 93 5.69 7.70 -0.46
N MET A 94 6.31 6.56 -0.17
CA MET A 94 7.63 6.53 0.45
C MET A 94 8.68 6.91 -0.61
N LYS A 95 8.96 8.22 -0.75
CA LYS A 95 10.22 8.67 -1.32
C LYS A 95 11.29 8.51 -0.24
N ARG A 96 12.44 7.95 -0.60
CA ARG A 96 13.58 7.80 0.29
C ARG A 96 13.84 9.11 1.05
N LYS A 97 13.80 9.02 2.39
CA LYS A 97 13.76 10.06 3.45
C LYS A 97 12.35 10.45 3.88
N CYS A 98 12.07 10.10 5.15
CA CYS A 98 10.91 10.48 5.96
C CYS A 98 9.61 9.73 5.64
N VAL A 99 9.38 8.72 6.48
CA VAL A 99 8.07 8.18 6.83
C VAL A 99 7.16 9.37 7.18
N TRP A 100 6.16 9.66 6.36
CA TRP A 100 5.03 10.47 6.80
C TRP A 100 3.95 9.51 7.29
N LEU A 101 4.02 9.14 8.56
CA LEU A 101 2.87 8.55 9.25
C LEU A 101 1.86 9.70 9.45
N ALA A 102 0.76 9.68 8.71
CA ALA A 102 -0.47 10.31 9.17
C ALA A 102 -1.45 9.15 9.40
N ILE A 103 -1.46 8.69 10.67
CA ILE A 103 -2.52 7.83 11.21
C ILE A 103 -3.79 8.68 11.32
#